data_AF-A0ABD2W1V1-F1
#
_entry.id   AF-A0ABD2W1V1-F1
#
_cell.length_a   1.000
_cell.length_b   1.000
_cell.length_c   1.000
_cell.angle_alpha   90.00
_cell.angle_beta   90.00
_cell.angle_gamma   90.00
#
_symmetry.space_group_name_H-M   'P 1'
#
loop_
_entity.id
_entity.type
_entity.pdbx_description
1 polymer ?
#
loop_
_entity_poly.entity_id
_entity_poly.type
_entity_poly.pdbx_seq_one_letter_code
_entity_poly.pdbx_strand_id
1 'polypeptide(L)'
;MVGKLVAACIAVQYGWLYIKIFEGKKIQALKRSNGSYKGNRTMCEEIKSDMRRWNDNLGSAKKEFKFKEISKVIYTDASGSGWRAIDGEEKIWCMEHVTSS
;
A
#
# COMPACT_ATOMS: atom_id res chain seq x y z
N MET A 1 -15.40 -0.13 -7.22
CA MET A 1 -14.12 -0.40 -7.90
C MET A 1 -12.91 0.01 -7.06
N VAL A 2 -12.76 1.29 -6.63
CA VAL A 2 -11.59 1.75 -5.84
C VAL A 2 -11.30 0.84 -4.64
N GLY A 3 -12.32 0.40 -3.89
CA GLY A 3 -12.14 -0.56 -2.79
C GLY A 3 -11.51 -1.90 -3.20
N LYS A 4 -11.83 -2.42 -4.40
CA LYS A 4 -11.19 -3.64 -4.94
C LYS A 4 -9.71 -3.40 -5.28
N LEU A 5 -9.40 -2.26 -5.89
CA LEU A 5 -8.02 -1.88 -6.20
C LEU A 5 -7.19 -1.68 -4.92
N VAL A 6 -7.78 -1.08 -3.89
CA VAL A 6 -7.16 -0.95 -2.55
C VAL A 6 -6.91 -2.32 -1.93
N ALA A 7 -7.89 -3.23 -1.97
CA ALA A 7 -7.73 -4.59 -1.45
C ALA A 7 -6.64 -5.38 -2.19
N ALA A 8 -6.55 -5.24 -3.52
CA ALA A 8 -5.58 -5.93 -4.36
C ALA A 8 -4.21 -5.21 -4.46
N CYS A 9 -4.04 -4.05 -3.80
CA CYS A 9 -2.94 -3.12 -4.04
C CYS A 9 -1.53 -3.72 -3.91
N ILE A 10 -1.34 -4.62 -2.94
CA ILE A 10 -0.05 -5.28 -2.69
C ILE A 10 0.30 -6.26 -3.83
N ALA A 11 -0.71 -6.88 -4.41
CA ALA A 11 -0.58 -7.90 -5.45
C ALA A 11 -0.59 -7.32 -6.87
N VAL A 12 -0.83 -6.03 -7.03
CA VAL A 12 -1.03 -5.38 -8.34
C VAL A 12 0.10 -4.39 -8.62
N GLN A 13 0.77 -4.55 -9.76
CA GLN A 13 1.83 -3.63 -10.18
C GLN A 13 1.25 -2.22 -10.35
N TYR A 14 1.93 -1.22 -9.77
CA TYR A 14 1.49 0.19 -9.75
C TYR A 14 0.15 0.48 -9.06
N GLY A 15 -0.45 -0.49 -8.35
CA GLY A 15 -1.75 -0.29 -7.68
C GLY A 15 -1.76 0.94 -6.77
N TRP A 16 -0.70 1.12 -5.98
CA TRP A 16 -0.50 2.30 -5.12
C TRP A 16 -0.51 3.63 -5.87
N LEU A 17 0.14 3.69 -7.03
CA LEU A 17 0.22 4.92 -7.84
C LEU A 17 -1.18 5.34 -8.29
N TYR A 18 -1.95 4.39 -8.83
CA TYR A 18 -3.30 4.67 -9.33
C TYR A 18 -4.29 4.99 -8.23
N ILE A 19 -4.19 4.34 -7.06
CA ILE A 19 -4.99 4.72 -5.89
C ILE A 19 -4.74 6.18 -5.51
N LYS A 20 -3.47 6.62 -5.45
CA LYS A 20 -3.15 8.03 -5.14
C LYS A 20 -3.72 8.99 -6.16
N ILE A 21 -3.65 8.66 -7.45
CA ILE A 21 -4.23 9.48 -8.53
C ILE A 21 -5.76 9.59 -8.36
N PHE A 22 -6.44 8.47 -8.13
CA PHE A 22 -7.90 8.45 -7.97
C PHE A 22 -8.36 9.21 -6.72
N GLU A 23 -7.68 9.01 -5.60
CA GLU A 23 -7.95 9.74 -4.35
C GLU A 23 -7.73 11.25 -4.53
N GLY A 24 -6.63 11.65 -5.18
CA GLY A 24 -6.35 13.06 -5.47
C GLY A 24 -7.44 13.71 -6.33
N LYS A 25 -7.91 13.01 -7.36
CA LYS A 25 -8.95 13.51 -8.26
C LYS A 25 -10.33 13.55 -7.60
N LYS A 26 -10.63 12.59 -6.72
CA LYS A 26 -11.82 12.62 -5.86
C LYS A 26 -11.80 13.85 -4.94
N ILE A 27 -10.67 14.11 -4.28
CA ILE A 27 -10.48 15.30 -3.43
C ILE A 27 -10.65 16.59 -4.23
N GLN A 28 -10.05 16.67 -5.43
CA GLN A 28 -10.20 17.84 -6.30
C GLN A 28 -11.66 18.08 -6.69
N ALA A 29 -12.38 17.03 -7.06
CA ALA A 29 -13.81 17.12 -7.35
C ALA A 29 -14.63 17.54 -6.12
N LEU A 30 -14.25 17.08 -4.92
CA LEU A 30 -14.90 17.45 -3.66
C LEU A 30 -14.71 18.92 -3.34
N LYS A 31 -13.50 19.45 -3.53
CA LYS A 31 -13.22 20.87 -3.32
C LYS A 31 -14.06 21.75 -4.25
N ARG A 32 -14.19 21.36 -5.52
CA ARG A 32 -15.04 22.09 -6.50
C ARG A 32 -16.52 22.06 -6.16
N SER A 33 -16.99 21.02 -5.46
CA SER A 33 -18.39 20.87 -5.09
C SER A 33 -18.69 21.35 -3.66
N ASN A 34 -17.80 22.15 -3.05
CA ASN A 34 -17.89 22.60 -1.65
C ASN A 34 -18.15 21.45 -0.66
N GLY A 35 -17.49 20.30 -0.88
CA GLY A 35 -17.66 19.09 -0.06
C GLY A 35 -18.95 18.29 -0.33
N SER A 36 -19.87 18.77 -1.17
CA SER A 36 -21.13 18.07 -1.44
C SER A 36 -20.94 16.82 -2.29
N TYR A 37 -21.14 15.65 -1.70
CA TYR A 37 -21.22 14.37 -2.43
C TYR A 37 -22.50 14.22 -3.25
N LYS A 38 -23.51 15.06 -3.00
CA LYS A 38 -24.77 15.09 -3.76
C LYS A 38 -24.60 16.02 -4.95
N GLY A 39 -24.33 15.45 -6.13
CA GLY A 39 -24.22 16.20 -7.39
C GLY A 39 -23.62 15.35 -8.51
N ASN A 40 -24.06 15.59 -9.75
CA ASN A 40 -23.52 14.90 -10.93
C ASN A 40 -22.11 15.43 -11.19
N ARG A 41 -21.09 14.65 -10.80
CA ARG A 41 -19.71 15.12 -10.85
C ARG A 41 -19.08 14.74 -12.18
N THR A 42 -18.69 15.75 -12.93
CA THR A 42 -17.90 15.57 -14.14
C THR A 42 -16.49 15.13 -13.74
N MET A 43 -16.29 13.82 -13.58
CA MET A 43 -14.95 13.23 -13.60
C MET A 43 -14.38 13.40 -15.01
N CYS A 44 -13.11 13.80 -15.10
CA CYS A 44 -12.40 13.86 -16.38
C CYS A 44 -12.49 12.51 -17.08
N GLU A 45 -12.69 12.49 -18.41
CA GLU A 45 -12.83 11.26 -19.18
C GLU A 45 -11.60 10.34 -19.04
N GLU A 46 -10.42 10.91 -18.83
CA GLU A 46 -9.19 10.19 -18.49
C GLU A 46 -9.37 9.28 -17.27
N ILE A 47 -9.97 9.80 -16.19
CA ILE A 47 -10.20 9.04 -14.95
C ILE A 47 -11.21 7.94 -15.19
N LYS A 48 -12.27 8.21 -15.95
CA LYS A 48 -13.28 7.19 -16.28
C LYS A 48 -12.68 6.08 -17.14
N SER A 49 -11.82 6.43 -18.09
CA SER A 49 -11.08 5.49 -18.92
C SER A 49 -10.17 4.60 -18.08
N ASP A 50 -9.37 5.20 -17.20
CA ASP A 50 -8.50 4.48 -16.28
C ASP A 50 -9.30 3.56 -15.35
N MET A 51 -10.41 4.05 -14.78
CA MET A 51 -11.28 3.23 -13.95
C MET A 51 -11.85 2.03 -14.72
N ARG A 52 -12.32 2.22 -15.95
CA ARG A 52 -12.79 1.10 -16.79
C ARG A 52 -11.68 0.08 -17.04
N ARG A 53 -10.50 0.56 -17.45
CA ARG A 53 -9.33 -0.30 -17.68
C ARG A 53 -8.97 -1.10 -16.43
N TRP A 54 -8.99 -0.49 -15.27
CA TRP A 54 -8.76 -1.19 -14.01
C TRP A 54 -9.86 -2.19 -13.71
N ASN A 55 -11.13 -1.86 -13.91
CA ASN A 55 -12.23 -2.80 -13.67
C ASN A 55 -12.13 -4.06 -14.55
N ASP A 56 -11.69 -3.90 -15.80
CA ASP A 56 -11.58 -5.01 -16.76
C ASP A 56 -10.34 -5.88 -16.52
N ASN A 57 -9.23 -5.26 -16.08
CA ASN A 57 -7.93 -5.94 -15.95
C ASN A 57 -7.56 -6.33 -14.51
N LEU A 58 -8.31 -5.89 -13.49
CA LEU A 58 -7.90 -6.14 -12.08
C LEU A 58 -7.77 -7.63 -11.76
N GLY A 59 -8.57 -8.48 -12.38
CA GLY A 59 -8.52 -9.93 -12.16
C GLY A 59 -7.26 -10.61 -12.73
N SER A 60 -6.67 -10.04 -13.78
CA SER A 60 -5.43 -10.54 -14.41
C SER A 60 -4.19 -9.73 -14.01
N ALA A 61 -4.38 -8.56 -13.41
CA ALA A 61 -3.31 -7.70 -12.95
C ALA A 61 -2.52 -8.37 -11.81
N LYS A 62 -1.22 -8.53 -12.02
CA LYS A 62 -0.31 -9.11 -11.05
C LYS A 62 0.97 -8.29 -10.99
N LYS A 63 1.53 -8.18 -9.79
CA LYS A 63 2.89 -7.72 -9.57
C LYS A 63 3.79 -8.93 -9.70
N GLU A 64 4.65 -8.94 -10.71
CA GLU A 64 5.72 -9.93 -10.78
C GLU A 64 6.65 -9.72 -9.59
N PHE A 65 6.59 -10.64 -8.62
CA PHE A 65 7.59 -10.75 -7.58
C PHE A 65 8.84 -11.35 -8.22
N LYS A 66 9.76 -10.47 -8.65
CA LYS A 66 11.12 -10.89 -8.91
C LYS A 66 11.75 -11.20 -7.57
N PHE A 67 11.70 -12.46 -7.15
CA PHE A 67 12.56 -12.95 -6.09
C PHE A 67 13.99 -12.74 -6.58
N LYS A 68 14.64 -11.71 -6.06
CA LYS A 68 16.09 -11.66 -6.06
C LYS A 68 16.54 -12.76 -5.11
N GLU A 69 17.63 -13.43 -5.44
CA GLU A 69 18.25 -14.42 -4.55
C GLU A 69 18.40 -13.80 -3.15
N ILE A 70 17.88 -14.51 -2.15
CA ILE A 70 17.89 -14.04 -0.76
C ILE A 70 19.35 -14.07 -0.31
N SER A 71 20.00 -12.91 -0.30
CA SER A 71 21.41 -12.80 0.07
C SER A 71 21.65 -12.82 1.58
N LYS A 72 20.62 -12.57 2.39
CA LYS A 72 20.68 -12.47 3.86
C LYS A 72 19.37 -12.87 4.50
N VAL A 73 19.44 -13.48 5.68
CA VAL A 73 18.30 -13.86 6.53
C VAL A 73 18.48 -13.22 7.90
N ILE A 74 17.52 -12.40 8.31
CA ILE A 74 17.51 -11.75 9.63
C ILE A 74 16.51 -12.51 10.50
N TYR A 75 16.94 -12.89 11.69
CA TYR A 75 16.05 -13.49 12.68
C TYR A 75 15.67 -12.45 13.72
N THR A 76 14.37 -12.35 14.00
CA THR A 76 13.84 -11.45 15.02
C THR A 76 13.07 -12.25 16.05
N ASP A 77 13.36 -12.01 17.32
CA ASP A 77 12.57 -12.53 18.43
C ASP A 77 11.94 -11.37 19.20
N ALA A 78 10.66 -11.53 19.52
CA ALA A 78 9.91 -10.61 20.36
C ALA A 78 9.54 -11.38 21.63
N SER A 79 10.33 -11.18 22.68
CA SER A 79 10.12 -11.81 23.98
C SER A 79 9.58 -10.81 24.99
N GLY A 80 9.07 -11.30 26.12
CA GLY A 80 8.54 -10.45 27.20
C GLY A 80 9.56 -9.46 27.78
N SER A 81 10.85 -9.65 27.52
CA SER A 81 11.95 -8.78 27.93
C SER A 81 12.39 -7.74 26.87
N GLY A 82 11.85 -7.81 25.64
CA GLY A 82 12.19 -6.85 24.59
C GLY A 82 12.21 -7.43 23.17
N TRP A 83 12.66 -6.60 22.23
CA TRP A 83 12.80 -6.96 20.81
C TRP A 83 14.28 -7.14 20.46
N ARG A 84 14.62 -8.24 19.79
CA ARG A 84 15.99 -8.55 19.34
C ARG A 84 16.01 -8.93 17.87
N ALA A 85 17.02 -8.48 17.15
CA ALA A 85 17.32 -8.88 15.77
C ALA A 85 18.77 -9.35 15.64
N ILE A 86 18.99 -10.47 14.93
CA ILE A 86 20.32 -11.04 14.63
C ILE A 86 20.49 -11.30 13.13
N ASP A 87 21.71 -11.08 12.60
CA ASP A 87 22.16 -11.45 11.26
C ASP A 87 23.17 -12.59 11.41
N GLY A 88 22.70 -13.84 11.27
CA GLY A 88 23.50 -15.00 11.65
C GLY A 88 23.86 -14.98 13.14
N GLU A 89 25.16 -14.83 13.44
CA GLU A 89 25.68 -14.72 14.82
C GLU A 89 25.82 -13.26 15.30
N GLU A 90 25.66 -12.28 14.40
CA GLU A 90 25.86 -10.86 14.73
C GLU A 90 24.58 -10.24 15.31
N LYS A 91 24.69 -9.58 16.47
CA LYS A 91 23.60 -8.82 17.09
C LYS A 91 23.46 -7.47 16.37
N ILE A 92 22.38 -7.33 15.59
CA ILE A 92 22.10 -6.08 14.85
C ILE A 92 21.49 -5.04 15.78
N TRP A 93 20.51 -5.45 16.60
CA TRP A 93 19.76 -4.52 17.44
C TRP A 93 19.08 -5.22 18.62
N CYS A 94 18.97 -4.52 19.74
CA CYS A 94 18.24 -4.99 20.90
C CYS A 94 17.75 -3.81 21.73
N MET A 95 16.49 -3.84 22.13
CA MET A 95 15.89 -2.91 23.07
C MET A 95 15.44 -3.68 24.29
N GLU A 96 16.11 -3.44 25.40
CA GLU A 96 15.77 -3.99 26.71
C GLU A 96 14.94 -2.93 27.43
N HIS A 97 13.83 -3.33 28.03
CA HIS A 97 13.13 -2.46 28.98
C HIS A 97 14.03 -2.33 30.21
N VAL A 98 14.66 -1.17 30.40
CA VAL A 98 15.31 -0.82 31.65
C VAL A 98 14.20 -0.73 32.71
N THR A 99 13.99 -1.81 33.45
CA THR A 99 13.25 -1.73 34.70
C THR A 99 14.17 -1.08 35.71
N SER A 100 14.05 0.24 35.87
CA SER A 100 14.68 0.96 36.98
C SER A 100 14.13 0.40 38.30
N SER A 101 14.96 -0.35 39.00
CA SER A 101 14.77 -0.79 40.39
C SER A 101 15.20 0.29 41.36
#